data_AF-A0A4U0VAU7-F1
#
_entry.id   AF-A0A4U0VAU7-F1
#
_cell.length_a   1.000
_cell.length_b   1.000
_cell.length_c   1.000
_cell.angle_alpha   90.00
_cell.angle_beta   90.00
_cell.angle_gamma   90.00
#
_symmetry.space_group_name_H-M   'P 1'
#
loop_
_entity.id
_entity.type
_entity.pdbx_description
1 polymer ?
#
loop_
_entity_poly.entity_id
_entity_poly.type
_entity_poly.pdbx_seq_one_letter_code
_entity_poly.pdbx_strand_id
1 'polypeptide(L)'
;MICFFGLVMAAFACIWNAVGVDLGWLFLVMGLIIGGAVFPAAFTLCWKGQTRFGAIAGCLGGLVAGVTAWLVQAHVQYGELTITSTGGSYPTLAGNVAAVLTGLLLSFSISIIKPDDFDFAITRTINSASPVATPGSEAASESEPREESLDGKEKEGKDQEAVVDELPTELAEDREMMEDAEVLRDPKGLQRTFYLALILSCVLSFIMDFLIPMPMFFSHYVFSKGFFVGWVVIGFLWVFFAVFTCGILPIAETWQFWRMLYGETIGGKRKSRA
;
A
#
# COMPACT_ATOMS: atom_id res chain seq x y z
N MET A 1 2.41 14.96 13.63
CA MET A 1 2.22 15.20 12.17
C MET A 1 0.83 14.79 11.69
N ILE A 2 0.34 13.59 12.05
CA ILE A 2 -0.97 13.07 11.63
C ILE A 2 -2.16 13.96 12.04
N CYS A 3 -2.24 14.39 13.31
CA CYS A 3 -3.35 15.27 13.75
C CYS A 3 -3.35 16.64 13.06
N PHE A 4 -2.17 17.19 12.81
CA PHE A 4 -2.02 18.44 12.06
C PHE A 4 -2.46 18.28 10.61
N PHE A 5 -2.00 17.22 9.95
CA PHE A 5 -2.42 16.87 8.59
C PHE A 5 -3.93 16.64 8.50
N GLY A 6 -4.52 15.93 9.46
CA GLY A 6 -5.97 15.71 9.54
C GLY A 6 -6.75 17.03 9.68
N LEU A 7 -6.25 17.97 10.48
CA LEU A 7 -6.88 19.30 10.63
C LEU A 7 -6.81 20.11 9.33
N VAL A 8 -5.68 20.07 8.64
CA VAL A 8 -5.51 20.71 7.33
C VAL A 8 -6.47 20.09 6.30
N MET A 9 -6.55 18.75 6.23
CA MET A 9 -7.46 18.07 5.31
C MET A 9 -8.94 18.34 5.62
N ALA A 10 -9.31 18.43 6.90
CA ALA A 10 -10.66 18.84 7.30
C ALA A 10 -10.98 20.28 6.84
N ALA A 11 -10.02 21.20 6.97
CA ALA A 11 -10.19 22.56 6.48
C ALA A 11 -10.39 22.61 4.96
N PHE A 12 -9.61 21.86 4.18
CA PHE A 12 -9.80 21.74 2.72
C PHE A 12 -11.16 21.15 2.36
N ALA A 13 -11.62 20.12 3.07
CA ALA A 13 -12.94 19.53 2.86
C ALA A 13 -14.07 20.55 3.13
N CYS A 14 -13.96 21.35 4.20
CA CYS A 14 -14.92 22.41 4.48
C CYS A 14 -14.94 23.49 3.39
N ILE A 15 -13.77 23.87 2.86
CA ILE A 15 -13.66 24.84 1.75
C ILE A 15 -14.37 24.28 0.51
N TRP A 16 -14.10 23.02 0.16
CA TRP A 16 -14.68 22.42 -1.03
C TRP A 16 -16.21 22.31 -0.96
N ASN A 17 -16.72 21.96 0.23
CA ASN A 17 -18.15 21.96 0.51
C ASN A 17 -18.76 23.36 0.39
N ALA A 18 -18.05 24.40 0.83
CA ALA A 18 -18.50 25.80 0.68
C ALA A 18 -18.52 26.27 -0.79
N VAL A 19 -17.65 25.72 -1.63
CA VAL A 19 -17.61 25.97 -3.10
C VAL A 19 -18.73 25.21 -3.83
N GLY A 20 -19.48 24.34 -3.14
CA GLY A 20 -20.59 23.58 -3.71
C GLY A 20 -20.18 22.29 -4.41
N VAL A 21 -18.97 21.78 -4.13
CA VAL A 21 -18.55 20.45 -4.56
C VAL A 21 -18.80 19.48 -3.42
N ASP A 22 -19.68 18.51 -3.66
CA ASP A 22 -19.96 17.46 -2.71
C ASP A 22 -18.98 16.29 -2.81
N LEU A 23 -18.95 15.46 -1.76
CA LEU A 23 -18.07 14.30 -1.68
C LEU A 23 -18.36 13.27 -2.80
N GLY A 24 -19.61 13.19 -3.26
CA GLY A 24 -20.02 12.32 -4.36
C GLY A 24 -19.41 12.77 -5.69
N TRP A 25 -19.49 14.07 -6.02
CA TRP A 25 -18.81 14.63 -7.19
C TRP A 25 -17.30 14.33 -7.14
N LEU A 26 -16.67 14.55 -5.97
CA LEU A 26 -15.23 14.34 -5.80
C LEU A 26 -14.84 12.87 -6.02
N PHE A 27 -15.59 11.92 -5.46
CA PHE A 27 -15.31 10.49 -5.65
C PHE A 27 -15.49 10.04 -7.10
N LEU A 28 -16.51 10.56 -7.79
CA LEU A 28 -16.75 10.22 -9.20
C LEU A 28 -15.65 10.77 -10.11
N VAL A 29 -15.15 11.98 -9.84
CA VAL A 29 -14.06 12.62 -10.61
C VAL A 29 -12.70 12.00 -10.29
N MET A 30 -12.47 11.58 -9.05
CA MET A 30 -11.26 10.83 -8.69
C MET A 30 -11.15 9.54 -9.52
N GLY A 31 -12.26 8.82 -9.68
CA GLY A 31 -12.34 7.61 -10.48
C GLY A 31 -11.90 7.81 -11.94
N LEU A 32 -12.33 8.89 -12.60
CA LEU A 32 -12.02 9.10 -14.02
C LEU A 32 -10.58 9.59 -14.24
N ILE A 33 -10.02 10.32 -13.27
CA ILE A 33 -8.64 10.81 -13.34
C ILE A 33 -7.65 9.65 -13.12
N ILE A 34 -7.95 8.74 -12.19
CA ILE A 34 -7.00 7.68 -11.78
C ILE A 34 -7.31 6.35 -12.47
N GLY A 35 -8.55 6.15 -12.95
CA GLY A 35 -9.04 4.89 -13.51
C GLY A 35 -8.19 4.34 -14.66
N GLY A 36 -7.56 5.20 -15.46
CA GLY A 36 -6.65 4.79 -16.53
C GLY A 36 -5.42 4.02 -16.07
N ALA A 37 -5.00 4.18 -14.81
CA ALA A 37 -3.82 3.52 -14.24
C ALA A 37 -4.11 2.14 -13.62
N VAL A 38 -5.39 1.77 -13.45
CA VAL A 38 -5.80 0.53 -12.74
C VAL A 38 -5.21 -0.72 -13.39
N PHE A 39 -5.40 -0.87 -14.70
CA PHE A 39 -4.88 -2.03 -15.43
C PHE A 39 -3.37 -2.01 -15.64
N PRO A 40 -2.74 -0.88 -16.02
CA PRO A 40 -1.28 -0.75 -16.00
C PRO A 40 -0.65 -1.19 -14.68
N ALA A 41 -1.22 -0.78 -13.54
CA ALA A 41 -0.75 -1.18 -12.22
C ALA A 41 -0.95 -2.69 -11.99
N ALA A 42 -2.12 -3.24 -12.29
CA ALA A 42 -2.35 -4.68 -12.16
C ALA A 42 -1.38 -5.52 -12.99
N PHE A 43 -1.11 -5.10 -14.23
CA PHE A 43 -0.17 -5.75 -15.12
C PHE A 43 1.29 -5.62 -14.66
N THR A 44 1.70 -4.52 -14.01
CA THR A 44 3.05 -4.44 -13.42
C THR A 44 3.31 -5.54 -12.39
N LEU A 45 2.28 -6.00 -11.69
CA LEU A 45 2.40 -6.98 -10.62
C LEU A 45 2.19 -8.42 -11.12
N CYS A 46 1.29 -8.62 -12.07
CA CYS A 46 0.84 -9.96 -12.46
C CYS A 46 1.37 -10.42 -13.83
N TRP A 47 1.91 -9.53 -14.67
CA TRP A 47 2.27 -9.86 -16.05
C TRP A 47 3.73 -9.52 -16.39
N LYS A 48 4.50 -10.57 -16.70
CA LYS A 48 5.91 -10.45 -17.13
C LYS A 48 6.11 -9.63 -18.41
N GLY A 49 5.09 -9.62 -19.26
CA GLY A 49 5.12 -9.06 -20.61
C GLY A 49 4.89 -7.55 -20.68
N GLN A 50 4.57 -6.88 -19.57
CA GLN A 50 4.24 -5.47 -19.62
C GLN A 50 5.47 -4.61 -19.92
N THR A 51 5.37 -3.80 -20.96
CA THR A 51 6.43 -2.83 -21.31
C THR A 51 6.29 -1.54 -20.53
N ARG A 52 7.42 -0.85 -20.32
CA ARG A 52 7.45 0.52 -19.78
C ARG A 52 6.57 1.48 -20.61
N PHE A 53 6.62 1.36 -21.93
CA PHE A 53 5.80 2.19 -22.82
C PHE A 53 4.32 1.86 -22.71
N GLY A 54 3.94 0.58 -22.60
CA GLY A 54 2.57 0.15 -22.38
C GLY A 54 2.00 0.67 -21.06
N ALA A 55 2.79 0.60 -19.99
CA ALA A 55 2.40 1.13 -18.68
C ALA A 55 2.13 2.64 -18.73
N ILE A 56 3.06 3.43 -19.29
CA ILE A 56 2.93 4.89 -19.37
C ILE A 56 1.80 5.31 -20.31
N ALA A 57 1.74 4.70 -21.50
CA ALA A 57 0.71 5.02 -22.49
C ALA A 57 -0.69 4.62 -22.03
N GLY A 58 -0.82 3.49 -21.32
CA GLY A 58 -2.07 3.08 -20.69
C GLY A 58 -2.55 4.12 -19.65
N CYS A 59 -1.68 4.51 -18.73
CA CYS A 59 -2.01 5.52 -17.72
C CYS A 59 -2.42 6.87 -18.34
N LEU A 60 -1.58 7.41 -19.24
CA LEU A 60 -1.78 8.75 -19.79
C LEU A 60 -2.92 8.78 -20.82
N GLY A 61 -3.00 7.76 -21.69
CA GLY A 61 -4.07 7.66 -22.66
C GLY A 61 -5.42 7.40 -22.02
N GLY A 62 -5.47 6.60 -20.96
CA GLY A 62 -6.67 6.43 -20.12
C GLY A 62 -7.13 7.76 -19.52
N LEU A 63 -6.22 8.52 -18.90
CA LEU A 63 -6.55 9.84 -18.33
C LEU A 63 -7.12 10.80 -19.40
N VAL A 64 -6.45 10.91 -20.56
CA VAL A 64 -6.89 11.81 -21.63
C VAL A 64 -8.25 11.41 -22.17
N ALA A 65 -8.46 10.11 -22.42
CA ALA A 65 -9.74 9.60 -22.90
C ALA A 65 -10.87 9.80 -21.87
N GLY A 66 -10.58 9.58 -20.59
CA GLY A 66 -11.52 9.78 -19.49
C GLY A 66 -11.97 11.23 -19.34
N VAL A 67 -11.03 12.17 -19.29
CA VAL A 67 -11.33 13.61 -19.19
C VAL A 67 -12.08 14.09 -20.43
N THR A 68 -11.67 13.63 -21.62
CA THR A 68 -12.34 14.01 -22.88
C THR A 68 -13.78 13.50 -22.90
N ALA A 69 -14.01 12.22 -22.63
CA ALA A 69 -15.36 11.64 -22.61
C ALA A 69 -16.25 12.30 -21.56
N TRP A 70 -15.71 12.59 -20.38
CA TRP A 70 -16.43 13.27 -19.30
C TRP A 70 -16.90 14.67 -19.70
N LEU A 71 -15.99 15.52 -20.18
CA LEU A 71 -16.30 16.91 -20.53
C LEU A 71 -17.19 16.97 -21.79
N VAL A 72 -16.93 16.14 -22.79
CA VAL A 72 -17.77 16.07 -24.00
C VAL A 72 -19.19 15.63 -23.64
N GLN A 73 -19.34 14.57 -22.82
CA GLN A 73 -20.66 14.10 -22.42
C GLN A 73 -21.41 15.14 -21.58
N ALA A 74 -20.72 15.83 -20.67
CA ALA A 74 -21.32 16.93 -19.91
C ALA A 74 -21.84 18.04 -20.84
N HIS A 75 -21.05 18.43 -21.84
CA HIS A 75 -21.43 19.46 -22.79
C HIS A 75 -22.57 19.04 -23.72
N VAL A 76 -22.55 17.80 -24.23
CA VAL A 76 -23.58 17.29 -25.15
C VAL A 76 -24.92 17.13 -24.44
N GLN A 77 -24.91 16.68 -23.19
CA GLN A 77 -26.14 16.36 -22.47
C GLN A 77 -26.79 17.58 -21.80
N TYR A 78 -25.98 18.50 -21.27
CA TYR A 78 -26.49 19.63 -20.48
C TYR A 78 -26.27 21.00 -21.15
N GLY A 79 -25.46 21.08 -22.21
CA GLY A 79 -25.16 22.34 -22.92
C GLY A 79 -24.19 23.27 -22.21
N GLU A 80 -23.86 23.00 -20.94
CA GLU A 80 -22.97 23.81 -20.11
C GLU A 80 -22.01 22.95 -19.27
N LEU A 81 -20.87 23.52 -18.88
CA LEU A 81 -19.89 22.89 -17.98
C LEU A 81 -19.95 23.54 -16.60
N THR A 82 -20.74 22.95 -15.71
CA THR A 82 -20.95 23.37 -14.32
C THR A 82 -20.71 22.17 -13.38
N ILE A 83 -20.61 22.42 -12.08
CA ILE A 83 -20.43 21.33 -11.09
C ILE A 83 -21.60 20.34 -11.17
N THR A 84 -22.82 20.85 -11.41
CA THR A 84 -24.03 20.03 -11.56
C THR A 84 -24.03 19.22 -12.85
N SER A 85 -23.63 19.79 -13.99
CA SER A 85 -23.59 19.04 -15.25
C SER A 85 -22.50 17.97 -15.24
N THR A 86 -21.31 18.32 -14.74
CA THR A 86 -20.17 17.40 -14.65
C THR A 86 -20.34 16.31 -13.58
N GLY A 87 -21.15 16.57 -12.54
CA GLY A 87 -21.53 15.60 -11.50
C GLY A 87 -22.65 14.64 -11.90
N GLY A 88 -23.24 14.80 -13.09
CA GLY A 88 -24.30 13.93 -13.57
C GLY A 88 -23.83 12.48 -13.71
N SER A 89 -24.75 11.52 -13.50
CA SER A 89 -24.45 10.09 -13.60
C SER A 89 -23.92 9.68 -14.97
N TYR A 90 -24.44 10.28 -16.05
CA TYR A 90 -24.04 9.92 -17.41
C TYR A 90 -22.65 10.45 -17.80
N PRO A 91 -22.31 11.75 -17.59
CA PRO A 91 -20.95 12.24 -17.82
C PRO A 91 -19.90 11.48 -17.02
N THR A 92 -20.16 11.26 -15.73
CA THR A 92 -19.23 10.56 -14.84
C THR A 92 -19.07 9.10 -15.23
N LEU A 93 -20.16 8.42 -15.63
CA LEU A 93 -20.09 7.06 -16.18
C LEU A 93 -19.25 7.01 -17.47
N ALA A 94 -19.50 7.91 -18.41
CA ALA A 94 -18.77 7.96 -19.67
C ALA A 94 -17.26 8.18 -19.45
N GLY A 95 -16.90 9.13 -18.58
CA GLY A 95 -15.52 9.39 -18.21
C GLY A 95 -14.83 8.20 -17.53
N ASN A 96 -15.47 7.60 -16.53
CA ASN A 96 -14.93 6.46 -15.81
C ASN A 96 -14.70 5.25 -16.72
N VAL A 97 -15.70 4.90 -17.54
CA VAL A 97 -15.61 3.78 -18.49
C VAL A 97 -14.53 4.05 -19.54
N ALA A 98 -14.49 5.26 -20.11
CA ALA A 98 -13.48 5.63 -21.09
C ALA A 98 -12.06 5.57 -20.50
N ALA A 99 -11.88 6.07 -19.27
CA ALA A 99 -10.58 6.05 -18.59
C ALA A 99 -10.06 4.62 -18.41
N VAL A 100 -10.88 3.77 -17.80
CA VAL A 100 -10.52 2.40 -17.44
C VAL A 100 -10.29 1.54 -18.68
N LEU A 101 -11.22 1.57 -19.64
CA LEU A 101 -11.12 0.73 -20.84
C LEU A 101 -10.00 1.18 -21.78
N THR A 102 -9.79 2.48 -21.95
CA THR A 102 -8.72 2.98 -22.82
C THR A 102 -7.35 2.66 -22.21
N GLY A 103 -7.20 2.80 -20.89
CA GLY A 103 -5.97 2.41 -20.19
C GLY A 103 -5.66 0.91 -20.31
N LEU A 104 -6.69 0.06 -20.19
CA LEU A 104 -6.59 -1.38 -20.45
C LEU A 104 -6.13 -1.67 -21.88
N LEU A 105 -6.85 -1.14 -22.87
CA LEU A 105 -6.60 -1.43 -24.28
C LEU A 105 -5.22 -0.97 -24.73
N LEU A 106 -4.79 0.23 -24.33
CA LEU A 106 -3.47 0.76 -24.66
C LEU A 106 -2.36 -0.07 -24.01
N SER A 107 -2.45 -0.32 -22.70
CA SER A 107 -1.41 -1.07 -22.00
C SER A 107 -1.28 -2.50 -22.52
N PHE A 108 -2.43 -3.17 -22.74
CA PHE A 108 -2.46 -4.52 -23.26
C PHE A 108 -1.94 -4.60 -24.70
N SER A 109 -2.42 -3.73 -25.60
CA SER A 109 -2.03 -3.77 -27.02
C SER A 109 -0.55 -3.47 -27.22
N ILE A 110 -0.02 -2.44 -26.56
CA ILE A 110 1.39 -2.07 -26.69
C ILE A 110 2.30 -3.17 -26.11
N SER A 111 1.89 -3.78 -25.00
CA SER A 111 2.65 -4.84 -24.35
C SER A 111 2.61 -6.18 -25.10
N ILE A 112 1.56 -6.47 -25.89
CA ILE A 112 1.55 -7.64 -26.77
C ILE A 112 2.40 -7.44 -28.03
N ILE A 113 2.44 -6.23 -28.61
CA ILE A 113 3.19 -5.98 -29.85
C ILE A 113 4.69 -6.14 -29.65
N LYS A 114 5.21 -5.76 -28.48
CA LYS A 114 6.62 -5.90 -28.13
C LYS A 114 6.75 -6.27 -26.64
N PRO A 115 6.52 -7.53 -26.25
CA PRO A 115 6.54 -7.91 -24.84
C PRO A 115 7.93 -7.69 -24.24
N ASP A 116 7.95 -7.19 -23.00
CA ASP A 116 9.14 -7.20 -22.16
C ASP A 116 9.28 -8.58 -21.49
N ASP A 117 10.46 -8.92 -20.96
CA ASP A 117 10.65 -10.17 -20.20
C ASP A 117 11.16 -9.84 -18.80
N PHE A 118 10.22 -9.48 -17.91
CA PHE A 118 10.55 -9.13 -16.55
C PHE A 118 10.71 -10.38 -15.66
N ASP A 119 11.89 -10.50 -15.04
CA ASP A 119 12.18 -11.57 -14.09
C ASP A 119 11.67 -11.24 -12.67
N PHE A 120 10.52 -11.80 -12.31
CA PHE A 120 9.96 -11.71 -10.96
C PHE A 120 10.79 -12.45 -9.89
N ALA A 121 11.81 -13.24 -10.26
CA ALA A 121 12.71 -13.83 -9.27
C ALA A 121 13.44 -12.72 -8.48
N ILE A 122 13.83 -11.63 -9.15
CA ILE A 122 14.47 -10.47 -8.51
C ILE A 122 13.58 -9.91 -7.40
N THR A 123 12.28 -9.74 -7.67
CA THR A 123 11.33 -9.25 -6.65
C THR A 123 11.11 -10.22 -5.50
N ARG A 124 11.24 -11.53 -5.75
CA ARG A 124 11.10 -12.56 -4.72
C ARG A 124 12.36 -12.67 -3.86
N THR A 125 13.53 -12.36 -4.43
CA THR A 125 14.80 -12.41 -3.71
C THR A 125 15.02 -11.23 -2.78
N ILE A 126 14.26 -10.14 -2.90
CA ILE A 126 14.34 -8.98 -1.99
C ILE A 126 14.01 -9.39 -0.54
N ASN A 127 13.10 -10.34 -0.35
CA ASN A 127 12.69 -10.84 0.97
C ASN A 127 13.37 -12.16 1.37
N SER A 128 14.21 -12.75 0.50
CA SER A 128 15.05 -13.88 0.88
C SER A 128 16.43 -13.33 1.23
N ALA A 129 16.72 -13.18 2.51
CA ALA A 129 18.05 -12.77 2.96
C ALA A 129 19.12 -13.65 2.28
N SER A 130 19.96 -13.06 1.44
CA SER A 130 21.30 -13.60 1.27
C SER A 130 21.98 -13.51 2.64
N PRO A 131 22.60 -14.59 3.14
CA PRO A 131 23.45 -14.45 4.31
C PRO A 131 24.51 -13.43 3.96
N VAL A 132 24.65 -12.42 4.82
CA VAL A 132 25.72 -11.42 4.80
C VAL A 132 27.03 -12.15 4.46
N ALA A 133 27.51 -11.95 3.24
CA ALA A 133 28.88 -12.29 2.90
C ALA A 133 29.75 -11.35 3.72
N THR A 134 30.37 -11.90 4.76
CA THR A 134 31.46 -11.27 5.50
C THR A 134 32.44 -10.63 4.49
N PRO A 135 32.77 -9.34 4.62
CA PRO A 135 33.74 -8.72 3.71
C PRO A 135 35.13 -9.27 4.03
N GLY A 136 35.70 -10.02 3.09
CA GLY A 136 37.13 -10.34 3.09
C GLY A 136 37.46 -11.77 2.68
N SER A 137 37.75 -11.96 1.39
CA SER A 137 39.02 -12.52 0.91
C SER A 137 38.84 -12.97 -0.55
N GLU A 138 39.17 -12.06 -1.48
CA GLU A 138 39.53 -12.47 -2.83
C GLU A 138 40.90 -13.17 -2.83
N ALA A 139 41.07 -14.03 -3.83
CA ALA A 139 42.31 -14.52 -4.42
C ALA A 139 43.06 -15.70 -3.76
N ALA A 140 43.13 -16.77 -4.54
CA ALA A 140 43.99 -17.94 -4.39
C ALA A 140 45.47 -17.64 -4.70
N SER A 141 46.41 -18.33 -4.02
CA SER A 141 47.60 -19.03 -4.60
C SER A 141 48.68 -19.38 -3.55
N GLU A 142 49.18 -20.63 -3.65
CA GLU A 142 50.55 -21.15 -3.39
C GLU A 142 51.13 -21.44 -1.97
N SER A 143 51.11 -22.74 -1.64
CA SER A 143 52.21 -23.68 -1.25
C SER A 143 53.28 -23.40 -0.15
N GLU A 144 53.31 -24.37 0.78
CA GLU A 144 54.45 -25.06 1.47
C GLU A 144 55.12 -24.47 2.75
N PRO A 145 55.63 -25.34 3.67
CA PRO A 145 55.72 -25.07 5.11
C PRO A 145 57.16 -24.91 5.64
N ARG A 146 57.34 -24.29 6.83
CA ARG A 146 58.56 -24.46 7.66
C ARG A 146 58.37 -24.07 9.13
N GLU A 147 58.91 -24.91 10.01
CA GLU A 147 58.91 -24.90 11.48
C GLU A 147 59.97 -23.97 12.12
N GLU A 148 59.86 -23.87 13.46
CA GLU A 148 60.77 -23.35 14.50
C GLU A 148 60.77 -21.82 14.73
N SER A 149 60.69 -21.26 15.95
CA SER A 149 60.73 -21.77 17.32
C SER A 149 60.37 -20.65 18.34
N LEU A 150 59.62 -21.03 19.39
CA LEU A 150 59.75 -20.67 20.83
C LEU A 150 59.93 -19.22 21.35
N ASP A 151 58.98 -18.92 22.26
CA ASP A 151 59.10 -18.29 23.60
C ASP A 151 58.93 -16.77 23.76
N GLY A 152 58.02 -16.38 24.68
CA GLY A 152 57.94 -15.00 25.19
C GLY A 152 56.60 -14.47 25.70
N LYS A 153 56.06 -15.08 26.78
CA LYS A 153 55.26 -14.45 27.87
C LYS A 153 54.03 -13.55 27.59
N GLU A 154 52.92 -14.06 28.12
CA GLU A 154 51.69 -13.40 28.54
C GLU A 154 51.87 -12.03 29.21
N LYS A 155 50.96 -11.10 28.89
CA LYS A 155 50.17 -10.38 29.91
C LYS A 155 48.84 -9.90 29.34
N GLU A 156 47.79 -10.37 30.01
CA GLU A 156 46.38 -10.05 29.85
C GLU A 156 46.11 -8.54 29.78
N GLY A 157 45.31 -8.14 28.79
CA GLY A 157 44.68 -6.83 28.69
C GLY A 157 43.17 -7.02 28.53
N LYS A 158 42.46 -6.85 29.65
CA LYS A 158 41.01 -6.94 29.83
C LYS A 158 40.18 -6.35 28.69
N ASP A 159 39.28 -7.18 28.18
CA ASP A 159 37.87 -6.92 27.87
C ASP A 159 37.43 -5.46 27.92
N GLN A 160 37.38 -4.83 26.75
CA GLN A 160 36.40 -3.81 26.46
C GLN A 160 35.41 -4.41 25.47
N GLU A 161 34.39 -5.09 25.99
CA GLU A 161 33.09 -5.16 25.32
C GLU A 161 32.63 -3.71 25.12
N ALA A 162 32.83 -3.21 23.91
CA ALA A 162 32.06 -2.07 23.44
C ALA A 162 30.61 -2.55 23.34
N VAL A 163 29.86 -2.33 24.42
CA VAL A 163 28.40 -2.42 24.42
C VAL A 163 27.93 -1.40 23.38
N VAL A 164 27.66 -1.88 22.17
CA VAL A 164 26.86 -1.15 21.21
C VAL A 164 25.47 -1.13 21.83
N ASP A 165 25.08 0.00 22.41
CA ASP A 165 23.70 0.26 22.82
C ASP A 165 22.86 0.21 21.53
N GLU A 166 22.35 -0.98 21.19
CA GLU A 166 21.39 -1.14 20.12
C GLU A 166 20.16 -0.30 20.47
N LEU A 167 19.84 0.67 19.60
CA LEU A 167 18.65 1.48 19.78
C LEU A 167 17.42 0.55 19.85
N PRO A 168 16.41 0.84 20.70
CA PRO A 168 15.22 0.01 20.82
C PRO A 168 14.46 -0.23 19.51
N THR A 169 14.68 0.63 18.51
CA THR A 169 14.16 0.50 17.15
C THR A 169 14.81 -0.66 16.40
N GLU A 170 16.14 -0.83 16.49
CA GLU A 170 16.88 -1.92 15.82
C GLU A 170 16.48 -3.28 16.42
N LEU A 171 16.35 -3.36 17.74
CA LEU A 171 15.90 -4.59 18.43
C LEU A 171 14.44 -4.97 18.12
N ALA A 172 13.58 -4.00 17.83
CA ALA A 172 12.21 -4.25 17.41
C ALA A 172 12.16 -4.71 15.95
N GLU A 173 12.96 -4.08 15.07
CA GLU A 173 13.13 -4.48 13.68
C GLU A 173 13.72 -5.89 13.58
N ASP A 174 14.75 -6.22 14.37
CA ASP A 174 15.35 -7.55 14.43
C ASP A 174 14.38 -8.63 14.95
N ARG A 175 13.52 -8.26 15.91
CA ARG A 175 12.47 -9.16 16.42
C ARG A 175 11.40 -9.43 15.35
N GLU A 176 10.92 -8.39 14.66
CA GLU A 176 9.97 -8.53 13.56
C GLU A 176 10.60 -9.35 12.41
N MET A 177 11.87 -9.12 12.09
CA MET A 177 12.61 -9.91 11.10
C MET A 177 12.76 -11.38 11.50
N MET A 178 12.95 -11.68 12.79
CA MET A 178 12.98 -13.06 13.29
C MET A 178 11.60 -13.73 13.24
N GLU A 179 10.53 -13.02 13.57
CA GLU A 179 9.15 -13.52 13.45
C GLU A 179 8.78 -13.80 11.99
N ASP A 180 9.14 -12.90 11.06
CA ASP A 180 8.96 -13.09 9.62
C ASP A 180 9.81 -14.26 9.10
N ALA A 181 11.06 -14.41 9.58
CA ALA A 181 11.93 -15.53 9.23
C ALA A 181 11.37 -16.88 9.73
N GLU A 182 10.75 -16.91 10.91
CA GLU A 182 10.06 -18.08 11.45
C GLU A 182 8.81 -18.45 10.63
N VAL A 183 8.02 -17.47 10.20
CA VAL A 183 6.86 -17.67 9.31
C VAL A 183 7.30 -18.15 7.92
N LEU A 184 8.39 -17.61 7.38
CA LEU A 184 9.00 -18.04 6.11
C LEU A 184 9.55 -19.48 6.19
N ARG A 185 9.88 -19.96 7.39
CA ARG A 185 10.38 -21.32 7.63
C ARG A 185 9.29 -22.40 7.59
N ASP A 186 8.02 -22.03 7.75
CA ASP A 186 6.86 -22.94 7.58
C ASP A 186 6.15 -22.74 6.21
N PRO A 187 6.59 -23.45 5.15
CA PRO A 187 5.99 -23.32 3.83
C PRO A 187 4.51 -23.74 3.77
N LYS A 188 4.03 -24.57 4.71
CA LYS A 188 2.64 -25.07 4.72
C LYS A 188 1.69 -24.13 5.45
N GLY A 189 2.13 -23.52 6.55
CA GLY A 189 1.40 -22.46 7.24
C GLY A 189 1.17 -21.26 6.34
N LEU A 190 2.22 -20.81 5.64
CA LEU A 190 2.17 -19.66 4.75
C LEU A 190 1.23 -19.87 3.55
N GLN A 191 1.22 -21.06 2.95
CA GLN A 191 0.28 -21.34 1.85
C GLN A 191 -1.17 -21.37 2.35
N ARG A 192 -1.44 -21.90 3.54
CA ARG A 192 -2.80 -21.93 4.10
C ARG A 192 -3.32 -20.53 4.39
N THR A 193 -2.52 -19.67 5.02
CA THR A 193 -2.91 -18.29 5.29
C THR A 193 -3.09 -17.52 3.99
N PHE A 194 -2.21 -17.73 3.01
CA PHE A 194 -2.35 -17.14 1.67
C PHE A 194 -3.64 -17.58 0.98
N TYR A 195 -3.95 -18.88 0.92
CA TYR A 195 -5.19 -19.37 0.30
C TYR A 195 -6.43 -18.90 1.05
N LEU A 196 -6.39 -18.87 2.39
CA LEU A 196 -7.49 -18.33 3.20
C LEU A 196 -7.70 -16.85 2.89
N ALA A 197 -6.64 -16.04 2.89
CA ALA A 197 -6.71 -14.62 2.56
C ALA A 197 -7.25 -14.39 1.14
N LEU A 198 -6.80 -15.18 0.17
CA LEU A 198 -7.27 -15.11 -1.21
C LEU A 198 -8.76 -15.46 -1.33
N ILE A 199 -9.19 -16.57 -0.71
CA ILE A 199 -10.60 -16.98 -0.70
C ILE A 199 -11.45 -15.92 -0.02
N LEU A 200 -11.04 -15.45 1.16
CA LEU A 200 -11.80 -14.46 1.92
C LEU A 200 -11.91 -13.14 1.16
N SER A 201 -10.81 -12.68 0.54
CA SER A 201 -10.81 -11.47 -0.28
C SER A 201 -11.70 -11.62 -1.51
N CYS A 202 -11.58 -12.72 -2.27
CA CYS A 202 -12.40 -12.93 -3.46
C CYS A 202 -13.89 -13.08 -3.12
N VAL A 203 -14.23 -13.83 -2.06
CA VAL A 203 -15.62 -14.06 -1.64
C VAL A 203 -16.24 -12.76 -1.15
N LEU A 204 -15.53 -11.99 -0.31
CA LEU A 204 -16.05 -10.73 0.21
C LEU A 204 -16.27 -9.71 -0.91
N SER A 205 -15.30 -9.54 -1.82
CA SER A 205 -15.44 -8.68 -3.00
C SER A 205 -16.61 -9.12 -3.89
N PHE A 206 -16.73 -10.42 -4.18
CA PHE A 206 -17.84 -10.92 -4.98
C PHE A 206 -19.21 -10.66 -4.33
N ILE A 207 -19.31 -10.86 -3.02
CA ILE A 207 -20.56 -10.62 -2.28
C ILE A 207 -20.94 -9.13 -2.35
N MET A 208 -19.98 -8.23 -2.11
CA MET A 208 -20.24 -6.79 -2.04
C MET A 208 -20.46 -6.14 -3.42
N ASP A 209 -19.74 -6.58 -4.45
CA ASP A 209 -19.78 -5.94 -5.77
C ASP A 209 -20.84 -6.56 -6.69
N PHE A 210 -21.09 -7.87 -6.57
CA PHE A 210 -22.00 -8.59 -7.46
C PHE A 210 -23.23 -9.12 -6.73
N LEU A 211 -23.05 -9.91 -5.67
CA LEU A 211 -24.18 -10.63 -5.05
C LEU A 211 -25.22 -9.71 -4.42
N ILE A 212 -24.80 -8.60 -3.82
CA ILE A 212 -25.72 -7.64 -3.22
C ILE A 212 -26.30 -6.68 -4.28
N PRO A 213 -25.49 -5.98 -5.10
CA PRO A 213 -26.01 -4.97 -6.01
C PRO A 213 -26.83 -5.55 -7.18
N MET A 214 -26.44 -6.68 -7.76
CA MET A 214 -27.12 -7.23 -8.94
C MET A 214 -28.57 -7.64 -8.66
N PRO A 215 -28.88 -8.43 -7.60
CA PRO A 215 -30.27 -8.75 -7.30
C PRO A 215 -31.10 -7.51 -6.96
N MET A 216 -30.54 -6.52 -6.27
CA MET A 216 -31.25 -5.26 -5.98
C MET A 216 -31.54 -4.47 -7.26
N PHE A 217 -30.61 -4.46 -8.21
CA PHE A 217 -30.81 -3.83 -9.51
C PHE A 217 -31.88 -4.56 -10.35
N PHE A 218 -31.77 -5.88 -10.51
CA PHE A 218 -32.70 -6.66 -11.32
C PHE A 218 -34.11 -6.74 -10.73
N SER A 219 -34.24 -6.69 -9.40
CA SER A 219 -35.55 -6.66 -8.74
C SER A 219 -36.18 -5.26 -8.69
N HIS A 220 -35.50 -4.22 -9.19
CA HIS A 220 -35.91 -2.81 -9.05
C HIS A 220 -36.30 -2.47 -7.60
N TYR A 221 -35.58 -3.03 -6.62
CA TYR A 221 -35.97 -2.94 -5.22
C TYR A 221 -35.82 -1.51 -4.70
N VAL A 222 -36.91 -0.97 -4.16
CA VAL A 222 -36.91 0.32 -3.47
C VAL A 222 -36.68 0.07 -1.98
N PHE A 223 -35.62 0.65 -1.44
CA PHE A 223 -35.26 0.49 -0.03
C PHE A 223 -36.40 0.95 0.90
N SER A 224 -36.89 0.03 1.74
CA SER A 224 -37.77 0.42 2.85
C SER A 224 -36.99 1.26 3.86
N LYS A 225 -37.69 2.16 4.57
CA LYS A 225 -37.06 3.01 5.60
C LYS A 225 -36.29 2.19 6.64
N GLY A 226 -36.85 1.06 7.09
CA GLY A 226 -36.20 0.19 8.07
C GLY A 226 -34.93 -0.49 7.53
N PHE A 227 -34.99 -1.00 6.29
CA PHE A 227 -33.83 -1.63 5.65
C PHE A 227 -32.70 -0.63 5.39
N PHE A 228 -33.02 0.58 4.92
CA PHE A 228 -32.05 1.65 4.74
C PHE A 228 -31.38 2.05 6.06
N VAL A 229 -32.15 2.23 7.14
CA VAL A 229 -31.59 2.55 8.46
C VAL A 229 -30.66 1.45 8.95
N GLY A 230 -31.04 0.17 8.80
CA GLY A 230 -30.17 -0.96 9.16
C GLY A 230 -28.85 -0.95 8.38
N TRP A 231 -28.91 -0.71 7.07
CA TRP A 231 -27.73 -0.61 6.21
C TRP A 231 -26.78 0.52 6.63
N VAL A 232 -27.35 1.70 6.90
CA VAL A 232 -26.59 2.87 7.38
C VAL A 232 -25.94 2.59 8.73
N VAL A 233 -26.64 1.94 9.67
CA VAL A 233 -26.09 1.59 10.99
C VAL A 233 -24.92 0.61 10.86
N ILE A 234 -25.03 -0.42 10.02
CA ILE A 234 -23.93 -1.36 9.75
C ILE A 234 -22.73 -0.61 9.17
N GLY A 235 -22.96 0.31 8.22
CA GLY A 235 -21.91 1.16 7.66
C GLY A 235 -21.19 1.99 8.73
N PHE A 236 -21.92 2.64 9.64
CA PHE A 236 -21.31 3.39 10.73
C PHE A 236 -20.53 2.50 11.70
N LEU A 237 -21.05 1.32 12.07
CA LEU A 237 -20.33 0.37 12.92
C LEU A 237 -19.00 -0.05 12.29
N TRP A 238 -18.99 -0.31 10.98
CA TRP A 238 -17.76 -0.63 10.25
C TRP A 238 -16.77 0.53 10.30
N VAL A 239 -17.22 1.76 10.06
CA VAL A 239 -16.38 2.97 10.13
C VAL A 239 -15.79 3.16 11.52
N PHE A 240 -16.59 3.01 12.59
CA PHE A 240 -16.08 3.10 13.95
C PHE A 240 -15.05 2.01 14.24
N PHE A 241 -15.33 0.77 13.85
CA PHE A 241 -14.38 -0.33 13.99
C PHE A 241 -13.05 -0.01 13.29
N ALA A 242 -13.10 0.50 12.06
CA ALA A 242 -11.91 0.92 11.31
C ALA A 242 -11.14 2.06 12.00
N VAL A 243 -11.83 3.04 12.60
CA VAL A 243 -11.18 4.11 13.38
C VAL A 243 -10.49 3.56 14.63
N PHE A 244 -11.11 2.60 15.32
CA PHE A 244 -10.48 1.97 16.49
C PHE A 244 -9.24 1.16 16.08
N THR A 245 -9.34 0.35 15.03
CA THR A 245 -8.24 -0.54 14.62
C THR A 245 -7.12 0.19 13.89
N CYS A 246 -7.42 1.11 12.97
CA CYS A 246 -6.39 1.80 12.18
C CYS A 246 -5.95 3.14 12.82
N GLY A 247 -6.81 3.77 13.60
CA GLY A 247 -6.52 5.07 14.22
C GLY A 247 -6.00 4.96 15.65
N ILE A 248 -6.71 4.22 16.51
CA ILE A 248 -6.43 4.19 17.95
C ILE A 248 -5.43 3.10 18.32
N LEU A 249 -5.51 1.91 17.72
CA LEU A 249 -4.60 0.80 18.02
C LEU A 249 -3.11 1.18 17.83
N PRO A 250 -2.68 1.82 16.73
CA PRO A 250 -1.28 2.20 16.56
C PRO A 250 -0.83 3.24 17.60
N ILE A 251 -1.74 4.12 18.04
CA ILE A 251 -1.46 5.11 19.11
C ILE A 251 -1.29 4.40 20.46
N ALA A 252 -2.08 3.35 20.71
CA ALA A 252 -1.99 2.57 21.94
C ALA A 252 -0.72 1.71 22.00
N GLU A 253 -0.28 1.13 20.87
CA GLU A 253 0.96 0.36 20.78
C GLU A 253 2.20 1.26 20.93
N THR A 254 2.19 2.42 20.25
CA THR A 254 3.28 3.41 20.37
C THR A 254 3.38 4.04 21.77
N TRP A 255 2.37 3.88 22.63
CA TRP A 255 2.40 4.38 24.02
C TRP A 255 3.51 3.74 24.86
N GLN A 256 3.92 2.51 24.55
CA GLN A 256 5.07 1.86 25.20
C GLN A 256 6.40 2.55 24.82
N PHE A 257 6.56 2.91 23.54
CA PHE A 257 7.68 3.69 23.04
C PHE A 257 7.76 5.07 23.71
N TRP A 258 6.63 5.79 23.84
CA TRP A 258 6.59 7.08 24.53
C TRP A 258 7.00 6.99 26.00
N ARG A 259 6.66 5.90 26.71
CA ARG A 259 7.09 5.68 28.10
C ARG A 259 8.59 5.45 28.21
N MET A 260 9.20 4.69 27.29
CA MET A 260 10.64 4.47 27.24
C MET A 260 11.39 5.78 26.94
N LEU A 261 10.94 6.52 25.92
CA LEU A 261 11.54 7.80 25.53
C LEU A 261 11.43 8.88 26.62
N TYR A 262 10.32 8.93 27.35
CA TYR A 262 10.17 9.79 28.52
C TYR A 262 11.10 9.37 29.67
N GLY A 263 11.28 8.06 29.86
CA GLY A 263 12.23 7.49 30.82
C GLY A 263 13.68 7.86 30.55
N GLU A 264 14.13 7.81 29.30
CA GLU A 264 15.50 8.19 28.90
C GLU A 264 15.73 9.69 28.93
N THR A 265 14.78 10.51 28.46
CA THR A 265 14.95 11.97 28.43
C THR A 265 14.95 12.59 29.83
N ILE A 266 14.25 11.99 30.80
CA ILE A 266 14.25 12.43 32.21
C ILE A 266 15.30 11.69 33.05
N GLY A 267 15.55 10.41 32.77
CA GLY A 267 16.56 9.60 33.43
C GLY A 267 17.99 9.98 33.04
N GLY A 268 18.24 10.31 31.77
CA GLY A 268 19.53 10.78 31.25
C GLY A 268 19.95 12.13 31.84
N LYS A 269 18.99 13.02 32.13
CA LYS A 269 19.26 14.28 32.85
C LYS A 269 19.72 14.06 34.30
N ARG A 270 19.45 12.89 34.89
CA ARG A 270 19.84 12.55 36.26
C ARG A 270 21.27 11.99 36.34
N LYS A 271 21.74 11.29 35.30
CA LYS A 271 23.12 10.75 35.21
C LYS A 271 24.18 11.80 34.86
N SER A 272 23.81 12.89 34.18
CA SER A 272 24.75 13.99 33.84
C SER A 272 24.99 15.00 34.98
N ARG A 273 24.34 14.84 36.13
CA ARG A 273 24.42 15.78 37.28
C ARG A 273 24.95 15.14 38.57
N ALA A 274 25.40 13.89 38.53
CA ALA A 274 26.02 13.19 39.66
C ALA A 274 27.53 13.07 39.43
#